data_AF-A0A9P6ISA9-F1
#
_entry.id   AF-A0A9P6ISA9-F1
#
_cell.length_a   1.000
_cell.length_b   1.000
_cell.length_c   1.000
_cell.angle_alpha   90.00
_cell.angle_beta   90.00
_cell.angle_gamma   90.00
#
_symmetry.space_group_name_H-M   'P 1'
#
loop_
_entity.id
_entity.type
_entity.pdbx_description
1 polymer ?
#
loop_
_entity_poly.entity_id
_entity_poly.type
_entity_poly.pdbx_seq_one_letter_code
_entity_poly.pdbx_strand_id
1 'polypeptide(L)'
;MHEVDKYGISKVVEMAIEHVSPNRSRPIHLSFDVDALDPTVAPSTGTPVRGGLNFREGHYICEAIHETGCLVSMDLMEVNPSLEDDQAVYQTVTIGCSLVRCAMGETLL
;
A
#
# COMPACT_ATOMS: atom_id res chain seq x y z
N MET A 1 9.82 8.96 0.07
CA MET A 1 10.01 8.74 -1.38
C MET A 1 11.48 8.67 -1.77
N HIS A 2 12.35 9.59 -1.33
CA HIS A 2 13.79 9.52 -1.64
C HIS A 2 14.44 8.15 -1.40
N GLU A 3 14.16 7.49 -0.27
CA GLU A 3 14.70 6.17 0.06
C GLU A 3 14.14 5.08 -0.86
N VAL A 4 12.88 5.20 -1.26
CA VAL A 4 12.25 4.29 -2.24
C VAL A 4 12.92 4.46 -3.59
N ASP A 5 13.15 5.69 -4.04
CA ASP A 5 13.85 6.00 -5.30
C ASP A 5 15.30 5.47 -5.28
N LYS A 6 15.96 5.59 -4.13
CA LYS A 6 17.38 5.26 -3.97
C LYS A 6 17.64 3.76 -3.80
N TYR A 7 16.78 3.06 -3.05
CA TYR A 7 17.01 1.67 -2.65
C TYR A 7 16.02 0.69 -3.26
N GLY A 8 14.93 1.17 -3.85
CA GLY A 8 13.80 0.37 -4.32
C GLY A 8 12.85 -0.03 -3.19
N ILE A 9 11.57 -0.21 -3.52
CA ILE A 9 10.53 -0.52 -2.53
C ILE A 9 10.84 -1.78 -1.72
N SER A 10 11.41 -2.80 -2.37
CA SER A 10 11.77 -4.06 -1.73
C SER A 10 12.73 -3.88 -0.56
N LYS A 11 13.81 -3.12 -0.77
CA LYS A 11 14.78 -2.88 0.28
C LYS A 11 14.22 -2.02 1.39
N VAL A 12 13.38 -1.03 1.06
CA VAL A 12 12.74 -0.15 2.05
C VAL A 12 11.80 -0.94 2.96
N VAL A 13 10.95 -1.81 2.40
CA VAL A 13 10.03 -2.65 3.17
C VAL A 13 10.80 -3.63 4.06
N GLU A 14 11.86 -4.26 3.54
CA GLU A 14 12.73 -5.12 4.33
C GLU A 14 13.32 -4.38 5.55
N MET A 15 13.91 -3.20 5.32
CA MET A 15 14.46 -2.36 6.40
C MET A 15 13.38 -1.96 7.42
N ALA A 16 12.18 -1.62 6.97
CA ALA A 16 11.07 -1.26 7.85
C ALA A 16 10.64 -2.44 8.73
N ILE A 17 10.45 -3.63 8.14
CA ILE A 17 10.08 -4.85 8.87
C ILE A 17 11.15 -5.22 9.89
N GLU A 18 12.43 -5.17 9.52
CA GLU A 18 13.55 -5.45 10.44
C GLU A 18 13.60 -4.47 11.60
N HIS A 19 13.29 -3.20 11.35
CA HIS A 19 13.27 -2.18 12.40
C HIS A 19 12.15 -2.43 13.43
N VAL A 20 10.93 -2.72 12.97
CA VAL A 20 9.77 -2.89 13.87
C VAL A 20 9.66 -4.29 14.45
N SER A 21 10.15 -5.30 13.74
CA SER A 21 10.15 -6.71 14.12
C SER A 21 11.50 -7.40 13.82
N PRO A 22 12.56 -7.14 14.62
CA PRO A 22 13.91 -7.67 14.39
C PRO A 22 13.99 -9.20 14.28
N ASN A 23 13.14 -9.91 15.02
CA ASN A 23 13.08 -11.38 14.99
C ASN A 23 11.97 -11.93 14.07
N ARG A 24 11.32 -11.07 13.26
CA ARG A 24 10.24 -11.42 12.32
C ARG A 24 9.12 -12.29 12.95
N SER A 25 8.77 -11.99 14.19
CA SER A 25 7.78 -12.77 14.97
C SER A 25 6.71 -11.91 15.65
N ARG A 26 6.77 -10.58 15.48
CA ARG A 26 5.79 -9.67 16.09
C ARG A 26 4.56 -9.56 15.18
N PRO A 27 3.35 -9.55 15.74
CA PRO A 27 2.14 -9.20 14.99
C PRO A 27 2.30 -7.85 14.30
N ILE A 28 1.90 -7.78 13.04
CA ILE A 28 1.94 -6.59 12.19
C ILE A 28 0.52 -6.08 11.98
N HIS A 29 0.34 -4.80 12.24
CA HIS A 29 -0.82 -4.04 11.79
C HIS A 29 -0.41 -3.17 10.60
N LEU A 30 -1.11 -3.28 9.47
CA LEU A 30 -0.87 -2.46 8.28
C LEU A 30 -1.94 -1.36 8.20
N SER A 31 -1.60 -0.13 8.56
CA SER A 31 -2.44 1.04 8.30
C SER A 31 -2.05 1.63 6.95
N PHE A 32 -2.85 1.38 5.91
CA PHE A 32 -2.59 1.84 4.55
C PHE A 32 -3.49 3.04 4.22
N ASP A 33 -2.88 4.21 4.08
CA ASP A 33 -3.53 5.38 3.50
C ASP A 33 -3.42 5.33 1.97
N VAL A 34 -4.55 5.43 1.25
CA VAL A 34 -4.54 5.36 -0.22
C VAL A 34 -3.78 6.53 -0.85
N ASP A 35 -3.61 7.64 -0.14
CA ASP A 35 -2.87 8.81 -0.61
C ASP A 35 -1.35 8.64 -0.65
N ALA A 36 -0.84 7.54 -0.07
CA ALA A 36 0.56 7.13 -0.23
C ALA A 36 0.90 6.76 -1.68
N LEU A 37 -0.12 6.36 -2.46
CA LEU A 37 0.01 6.12 -3.90
C LEU A 37 0.03 7.43 -4.65
N ASP A 38 0.75 7.46 -5.78
CA ASP A 38 0.73 8.62 -6.66
C ASP A 38 -0.71 8.90 -7.16
N PRO A 39 -1.14 10.16 -7.33
CA PRO A 39 -2.48 10.49 -7.81
C PRO A 39 -2.82 9.92 -9.19
N THR A 40 -1.82 9.55 -10.00
CA THR A 40 -2.05 8.80 -11.26
C THR A 40 -2.57 7.39 -11.02
N VAL A 41 -2.40 6.85 -9.81
CA VAL A 41 -2.83 5.54 -9.35
C VAL A 41 -4.08 5.69 -8.47
N ALA A 42 -4.07 6.53 -7.45
CA ALA A 42 -5.20 6.75 -6.54
C ALA A 42 -5.65 8.22 -6.53
N PRO A 43 -6.38 8.68 -7.57
CA PRO A 43 -6.77 10.09 -7.67
C PRO A 43 -7.82 10.53 -6.64
N SER A 44 -8.68 9.62 -6.16
CA SER A 44 -9.88 9.97 -5.37
C SER A 44 -9.62 9.89 -3.86
N THR A 45 -8.81 10.83 -3.35
CA THR A 45 -8.45 11.00 -1.93
C THR A 45 -8.40 12.47 -1.54
N GLY A 46 -8.52 12.78 -0.24
CA GLY A 46 -8.55 14.16 0.29
C GLY A 46 -7.25 14.94 0.11
N THR A 47 -6.11 14.25 0.08
CA THR A 47 -4.76 14.87 0.14
C THR A 47 -3.80 14.31 -0.93
N PRO A 48 -4.11 14.44 -2.23
CA PRO A 48 -3.25 13.88 -3.27
C PRO A 48 -1.89 14.59 -3.35
N VAL A 49 -0.79 13.83 -3.26
CA VAL A 49 0.59 14.34 -3.35
C VAL A 49 1.35 13.65 -4.48
N ARG A 50 1.90 14.44 -5.42
CA ARG A 50 2.68 13.91 -6.56
C ARG A 50 3.99 13.25 -6.13
N GLY A 51 4.40 12.23 -6.88
CA GLY A 51 5.63 11.47 -6.65
C GLY A 51 5.44 10.39 -5.60
N GLY A 52 4.21 9.91 -5.40
CA GLY A 52 3.89 8.81 -4.50
C GLY A 52 4.28 7.45 -5.05
N LEU A 53 3.90 6.40 -4.32
CA LEU A 53 4.13 5.02 -4.73
C LEU A 53 3.38 4.70 -6.02
N ASN A 54 4.04 4.01 -6.96
CA ASN A 54 3.33 3.50 -8.12
C ASN A 54 2.50 2.25 -7.76
N PHE A 55 1.61 1.84 -8.68
CA PHE A 55 0.74 0.68 -8.49
C PHE A 55 1.48 -0.58 -8.02
N ARG A 56 2.63 -0.89 -8.63
CA ARG A 56 3.38 -2.10 -8.31
C ARG A 56 4.05 -2.02 -6.94
N GLU A 57 4.46 -0.84 -6.52
CA GLU A 57 5.10 -0.63 -5.23
C GLU A 57 4.09 -0.78 -4.08
N GLY A 58 2.87 -0.25 -4.24
CA GLY A 58 1.78 -0.46 -3.30
C GLY A 58 1.47 -1.94 -3.08
N HIS A 59 1.29 -2.69 -4.18
CA HIS A 59 1.03 -4.13 -4.12
C HIS A 59 2.21 -4.92 -3.54
N TYR A 60 3.45 -4.55 -3.88
CA TYR A 60 4.62 -5.19 -3.31
C TYR A 60 4.67 -5.07 -1.77
N ILE A 61 4.27 -3.92 -1.21
CA ILE A 61 4.16 -3.77 0.25
C ILE A 61 3.18 -4.80 0.81
N CYS A 62 1.99 -4.91 0.21
CA CYS A 62 0.96 -5.85 0.65
C CYS A 62 1.42 -7.31 0.55
N GLU A 63 2.05 -7.71 -0.57
CA GLU A 63 2.68 -9.02 -0.77
C GLU A 63 3.74 -9.30 0.31
N ALA A 64 4.71 -8.39 0.47
CA ALA A 64 5.81 -8.59 1.41
C ALA A 64 5.34 -8.66 2.87
N ILE A 65 4.31 -7.89 3.24
CA ILE A 65 3.70 -7.97 4.57
C ILE A 65 2.95 -9.28 4.75
N HIS A 66 2.20 -9.73 3.74
CA HIS A 66 1.54 -11.04 3.77
C HIS A 66 2.55 -12.18 3.96
N GLU A 67 3.65 -12.17 3.21
CA GLU A 67 4.72 -13.18 3.25
C GLU A 67 5.38 -13.32 4.64
N THR A 68 5.29 -12.30 5.49
CA THR A 68 5.76 -12.42 6.88
C THR A 68 4.97 -13.45 7.70
N GLY A 69 3.74 -13.77 7.29
CA GLY A 69 2.80 -14.56 8.09
C GLY A 69 2.38 -13.90 9.40
N CYS A 70 2.72 -12.62 9.59
CA CYS A 70 2.54 -11.89 10.85
C CYS A 70 1.46 -10.81 10.77
N LEU A 71 0.81 -10.59 9.61
CA LEU A 71 -0.29 -9.64 9.47
C LEU A 71 -1.50 -10.09 10.29
N VAL A 72 -1.92 -9.27 11.26
CA VAL A 72 -3.07 -9.57 12.14
C VAL A 72 -4.24 -8.60 11.96
N SER A 73 -3.99 -7.43 11.39
CA SER A 73 -5.02 -6.44 11.07
C SER A 73 -4.55 -5.49 10.00
N MET A 74 -5.49 -4.95 9.23
CA MET A 74 -5.23 -3.95 8.20
C MET A 74 -6.34 -2.91 8.19
N ASP A 75 -5.96 -1.65 8.08
CA ASP A 75 -6.86 -0.54 7.77
C ASP A 75 -6.54 -0.03 6.36
N LEU A 76 -7.57 0.22 5.55
CA LEU A 76 -7.45 0.91 4.27
C LEU A 76 -8.27 2.20 4.36
N MET A 77 -7.59 3.34 4.33
CA MET A 77 -8.14 4.64 4.70
C MET A 77 -8.10 5.64 3.53
N GLU A 78 -8.80 6.76 3.71
CA GLU A 78 -8.82 7.95 2.84
C GLU A 78 -9.28 7.74 1.38
N VAL A 79 -9.95 6.62 1.08
CA VAL A 79 -10.73 6.50 -0.15
C VAL A 79 -11.94 7.43 -0.06
N ASN A 80 -12.03 8.43 -0.93
CA ASN A 80 -13.12 9.41 -0.89
C ASN A 80 -13.87 9.52 -2.23
N PRO A 81 -14.94 8.72 -2.42
CA PRO A 81 -15.74 8.68 -3.65
C PRO A 81 -16.45 9.99 -4.02
N SER A 82 -16.41 11.03 -3.17
CA SER A 82 -17.14 12.29 -3.39
C SER A 82 -16.27 13.41 -3.99
N LEU A 83 -14.97 13.18 -4.20
CA LEU A 83 -14.03 14.24 -4.60
C LEU A 83 -13.78 14.34 -6.10
N GLU A 84 -13.87 13.22 -6.83
CA GLU A 84 -13.44 13.12 -8.22
C GLU A 84 -14.56 12.56 -9.11
N ASP A 85 -14.32 12.49 -10.42
CA ASP A 85 -15.25 11.89 -11.37
C ASP A 85 -15.40 10.36 -11.21
N ASP A 86 -16.45 9.79 -11.81
CA ASP A 86 -16.78 8.37 -11.71
C ASP A 86 -15.60 7.45 -12.10
N GLN A 87 -14.76 7.87 -13.05
CA GLN A 87 -13.62 7.08 -13.52
C GLN A 87 -12.50 7.05 -12.47
N ALA A 88 -12.15 8.21 -11.91
CA ALA A 88 -11.17 8.34 -10.84
C ALA A 88 -11.61 7.65 -9.55
N VAL A 89 -12.90 7.75 -9.21
CA VAL A 89 -13.52 7.02 -8.09
C VAL A 89 -13.41 5.51 -8.31
N TYR A 90 -13.86 5.02 -9.47
CA TYR A 90 -13.80 3.59 -9.81
C TYR A 90 -12.36 3.06 -9.73
N GLN A 91 -11.40 3.81 -10.28
CA GLN A 91 -9.98 3.47 -10.22
C GLN A 91 -9.49 3.33 -8.78
N THR A 92 -9.73 4.34 -7.94
CA THR A 92 -9.23 4.37 -6.54
C THR A 92 -9.86 3.26 -5.70
N VAL A 93 -11.17 3.04 -5.83
CA VAL A 93 -11.89 1.95 -5.14
C VAL A 93 -11.36 0.58 -5.58
N THR A 94 -11.17 0.38 -6.90
CA THR A 94 -10.68 -0.89 -7.45
C THR A 94 -9.27 -1.20 -6.93
N ILE A 95 -8.40 -0.19 -6.87
CA ILE A 95 -7.04 -0.32 -6.35
C ILE A 95 -7.06 -0.61 -4.85
N GLY A 96 -7.87 0.11 -4.08
CA GLY A 96 -8.09 -0.16 -2.66
C GLY A 96 -8.50 -1.61 -2.39
N CYS A 97 -9.52 -2.11 -3.10
CA CYS A 97 -9.92 -3.51 -3.00
C CYS A 97 -8.78 -4.47 -3.40
N SER A 98 -8.00 -4.13 -4.42
CA SER A 98 -6.87 -4.95 -4.86
C SER A 98 -5.75 -5.02 -3.83
N LEU A 99 -5.41 -3.92 -3.16
CA LEU A 99 -4.42 -3.91 -2.09
C LEU A 99 -4.85 -4.80 -0.91
N VAL A 100 -6.13 -4.74 -0.53
CA VAL A 100 -6.68 -5.60 0.52
C VAL A 100 -6.59 -7.07 0.14
N ARG A 101 -7.00 -7.45 -1.08
CA ARG A 101 -6.88 -8.84 -1.54
C ARG A 101 -5.43 -9.32 -1.55
N CYS A 102 -4.53 -8.47 -2.03
CA CYS A 102 -3.09 -8.72 -2.06
C CYS A 102 -2.52 -8.96 -0.64
N ALA A 103 -2.86 -8.11 0.33
CA ALA A 103 -2.45 -8.30 1.73
C ALA A 103 -3.05 -9.58 2.37
N MET A 104 -4.19 -10.05 1.85
CA MET A 104 -4.85 -11.28 2.26
C MET A 104 -4.37 -12.53 1.49
N GLY A 105 -3.36 -12.39 0.61
CA GLY A 105 -2.70 -13.51 -0.07
C GLY A 105 -3.12 -13.74 -1.52
N GLU A 106 -3.83 -12.81 -2.16
CA GLU A 106 -4.03 -12.85 -3.61
C GLU A 106 -2.69 -12.62 -4.32
N THR A 107 -2.23 -13.63 -5.06
CA THR A 107 -1.01 -13.60 -5.87
C THR A 107 -1.35 -13.49 -7.36
N LEU A 108 -0.39 -13.03 -8.16
CA LEU A 108 -0.52 -12.99 -9.63
C LEU A 108 -0.51 -14.38 -10.29
N LEU A 109 -0.15 -15.43 -9.55
CA LEU A 109 -0.04 -16.82 -9.99
C LEU A 109 -0.98 -17.71 -9.18
#